data_AF-X1VHG4-F1
#
_entry.id   AF-X1VHG4-F1
#
_cell.length_a   1.000
_cell.length_b   1.000
_cell.length_c   1.000
_cell.angle_alpha   90.00
_cell.angle_beta   90.00
_cell.angle_gamma   90.00
#
_symmetry.space_group_name_H-M   'P 1'
#
loop_
_entity.id
_entity.type
_entity.pdbx_description
1 polymer ?
#
loop_
_entity_poly.entity_id
_entity_poly.type
_entity_poly.pdbx_seq_one_letter_code
_entity_poly.pdbx_strand_id
1 'polypeptide(L)'
;GLNSPLAHFSDQQKSILELINEKSRTELKELHKALGKRRIENDMRFLLNKGLIRREYQIAQPKVGPKYQEYIKLRSSTEDIEGLLESATSDKQKNLLSYLAQATKPVPATAARRDFSPSSIKTLINKKIIAIEKIRVHRDPLAHYSFQTAMPPILTPAQESIWQQLKTSIGNRSETDGNVFLLHGVTGSGKTEIYLRALEEVVANGKRGIVLVPEISLTPQTITRFSSRFPDRVAVLHSKLSAGERYDEW
;
A
#
# COMPACT_ATOMS: atom_id res chain seq x y z
N GLY A 1 -35.58 45.30 11.89
CA GLY A 1 -35.78 43.89 12.25
C GLY A 1 -35.15 43.05 11.17
N LEU A 2 -33.99 42.46 11.46
CA LEU A 2 -33.21 41.70 10.48
C LEU A 2 -33.87 40.34 10.25
N ASN A 3 -34.34 40.10 9.01
CA ASN A 3 -34.72 38.78 8.53
C ASN A 3 -33.53 37.84 8.74
N SER A 4 -33.60 36.98 9.77
CA SER A 4 -32.58 35.96 9.98
C SER A 4 -32.62 35.02 8.77
N PRO A 5 -31.50 34.84 8.03
CA PRO A 5 -31.42 33.95 6.87
C PRO A 5 -31.71 32.48 7.21
N LEU A 6 -31.97 32.16 8.48
CA LEU A 6 -32.26 30.84 8.99
C LEU A 6 -33.76 30.53 9.21
N ALA A 7 -34.67 31.48 8.94
CA ALA A 7 -36.10 31.33 9.25
C ALA A 7 -36.79 30.14 8.54
N HIS A 8 -36.23 29.68 7.41
CA HIS A 8 -36.77 28.58 6.60
C HIS A 8 -36.13 27.21 6.86
N PHE A 9 -35.19 27.11 7.80
CA PHE A 9 -34.54 25.84 8.14
C PHE A 9 -35.22 25.14 9.30
N SER A 10 -35.21 23.80 9.28
CA SER A 10 -35.63 23.01 10.44
C SER A 10 -34.70 23.28 11.63
N ASP A 11 -35.18 23.01 12.84
CA ASP A 11 -34.35 23.18 14.05
C ASP A 11 -33.08 22.32 14.01
N GLN A 12 -33.18 21.16 13.36
CA GLN A 12 -32.03 20.28 13.12
C GLN A 12 -31.03 20.88 12.13
N GLN A 13 -31.49 21.49 11.03
CA GLN A 13 -30.63 22.19 10.08
C GLN A 13 -29.93 23.40 10.72
N LYS A 14 -30.66 24.17 11.54
CA LYS A 14 -30.08 25.27 12.34
C LYS A 14 -28.98 24.74 13.27
N SER A 15 -29.26 23.67 14.01
CA SER A 15 -28.29 23.04 14.92
C SER A 15 -27.03 22.56 14.19
N ILE A 16 -27.16 22.02 12.96
CA ILE A 16 -26.00 21.62 12.14
C ILE A 16 -25.17 22.85 11.75
N LEU A 17 -25.82 23.92 11.27
CA LEU A 17 -25.15 25.14 10.84
C LEU A 17 -24.45 25.84 12.02
N GLU A 18 -25.09 25.91 13.17
CA GLU A 18 -24.53 26.47 14.41
C GLU A 18 -23.27 25.71 14.84
N LEU A 19 -23.34 24.38 14.93
CA LEU A 19 -22.19 23.55 15.30
C LEU A 19 -21.01 23.70 14.32
N ILE A 20 -21.30 23.79 13.01
CA ILE A 20 -20.25 23.98 12.00
C ILE A 20 -19.66 25.39 12.09
N ASN A 21 -20.48 26.41 12.31
CA ASN A 21 -20.05 27.80 12.40
C ASN A 21 -19.18 28.05 13.64
N GLU A 22 -19.51 27.45 14.79
CA GLU A 22 -18.71 27.55 16.02
C GLU A 22 -17.27 27.03 15.84
N LYS A 23 -17.10 25.90 15.14
CA LYS A 23 -15.78 25.27 14.99
C LYS A 23 -15.09 25.60 13.67
N SER A 24 -15.73 26.33 12.75
CA SER A 24 -15.36 26.51 11.34
C SER A 24 -15.27 25.22 10.50
N ARG A 25 -14.92 24.09 11.13
CA ARG A 25 -14.84 22.75 10.57
C ARG A 25 -15.26 21.75 11.63
N THR A 26 -16.18 20.83 11.28
CA THR A 26 -16.63 19.78 12.20
C THR A 26 -16.52 18.41 11.53
N GLU A 27 -15.98 17.42 12.24
CA GLU A 27 -15.95 16.05 11.74
C GLU A 27 -17.35 15.44 11.69
N LEU A 28 -17.62 14.64 10.66
CA LEU A 28 -18.93 13.97 10.51
C LEU A 28 -19.29 13.10 11.71
N LYS A 29 -18.30 12.45 12.35
CA LYS A 29 -18.53 11.63 13.55
C LYS A 29 -18.99 12.46 14.74
N GLU A 30 -18.51 13.70 14.88
CA GLU A 30 -18.95 14.60 15.94
C GLU A 30 -20.39 15.05 15.73
N LEU A 31 -20.76 15.42 14.48
CA LEU A 31 -22.16 15.72 14.13
C LEU A 31 -23.08 14.54 14.41
N HIS A 32 -22.66 13.32 14.04
CA HIS A 32 -23.40 12.10 14.33
C HIS A 32 -23.59 11.84 15.83
N LYS A 33 -22.59 12.16 16.65
CA LYS A 33 -22.63 12.02 18.11
C LYS A 33 -23.54 13.07 18.77
N ALA A 34 -23.51 14.31 18.29
CA ALA A 34 -24.30 15.41 18.86
C ALA A 34 -25.78 15.35 18.48
N LEU A 35 -26.11 14.96 17.24
CA LEU A 35 -27.47 15.14 16.67
C LEU A 35 -28.17 13.84 16.25
N GLY A 36 -27.52 12.68 16.33
CA GLY A 36 -28.12 11.37 16.08
C GLY A 36 -28.18 10.93 14.61
N LYS A 37 -27.45 9.85 14.29
CA LYS A 37 -27.10 9.36 12.94
C LYS A 37 -28.19 9.36 11.84
N ARG A 38 -29.41 8.87 12.13
CA ARG A 38 -30.42 8.56 11.09
C ARG A 38 -31.18 9.79 10.58
N ARG A 39 -31.23 10.87 11.36
CA ARG A 39 -32.01 12.08 11.03
C ARG A 39 -31.19 13.14 10.27
N ILE A 40 -29.88 13.17 10.49
CA ILE A 40 -28.96 14.20 9.99
C ILE A 40 -28.58 14.06 8.51
N GLU A 41 -28.60 12.85 7.94
CA GLU A 41 -28.14 12.63 6.56
C GLU A 41 -28.98 13.38 5.52
N ASN A 42 -30.29 13.47 5.71
CA ASN A 42 -31.18 14.20 4.80
C ASN A 42 -30.95 15.71 4.91
N ASP A 43 -30.85 16.24 6.13
CA ASP A 43 -30.57 17.65 6.39
C ASP A 43 -29.19 18.05 5.88
N MET A 44 -28.17 17.21 6.10
CA MET A 44 -26.84 17.42 5.54
C MET A 44 -26.85 17.44 4.02
N ARG A 45 -27.55 16.50 3.37
CA ARG A 45 -27.68 16.48 1.91
C ARG A 45 -28.36 17.75 1.41
N PHE A 46 -29.41 18.21 2.09
CA PHE A 46 -30.07 19.47 1.75
C PHE A 46 -29.12 20.68 1.87
N LEU A 47 -28.39 20.80 2.98
CA LEU A 47 -27.45 21.90 3.22
C LEU A 47 -26.26 21.87 2.24
N LEU A 48 -25.75 20.67 1.89
CA LEU A 48 -24.72 20.49 0.86
C LEU A 48 -25.24 20.94 -0.52
N ASN A 49 -26.45 20.53 -0.90
CA ASN A 49 -27.06 20.90 -2.18
C ASN A 49 -27.35 22.40 -2.29
N LYS A 50 -27.65 23.06 -1.16
CA LYS A 50 -27.82 24.52 -1.08
C LYS A 50 -26.50 25.28 -1.02
N GLY A 51 -25.35 24.60 -0.98
CA GLY A 51 -24.02 25.22 -0.89
C GLY A 51 -23.74 25.89 0.45
N LEU A 52 -24.53 25.62 1.49
CA LEU A 52 -24.39 26.22 2.82
C LEU A 52 -23.28 25.56 3.65
N ILE A 53 -22.98 24.30 3.34
CA ILE A 53 -21.86 23.56 3.90
C ILE A 53 -21.10 22.88 2.77
N ARG A 54 -19.81 22.61 2.98
CA ARG A 54 -18.98 21.84 2.06
C ARG A 54 -18.47 20.59 2.77
N ARG A 55 -18.45 19.47 2.04
CA ARG A 55 -17.81 18.24 2.50
C ARG A 55 -16.38 18.18 1.96
N GLU A 56 -15.42 18.11 2.86
CA GLU A 56 -14.03 17.82 2.53
C GLU A 56 -13.65 16.44 3.06
N TYR A 57 -13.01 15.65 2.21
CA TYR A 57 -12.39 14.40 2.61
C TYR A 57 -10.93 14.67 2.96
N GLN A 58 -10.56 14.48 4.22
CA GLN A 58 -9.15 14.49 4.62
C GLN A 58 -8.63 13.05 4.65
N ILE A 59 -7.43 12.87 4.10
CA ILE A 59 -6.68 11.64 4.27
C ILE A 59 -6.22 11.63 5.73
N ALA A 60 -6.72 10.66 6.50
CA ALA A 60 -6.29 10.49 7.89
C ALA A 60 -4.78 10.19 7.92
N GLN A 61 -4.06 10.79 8.88
CA GLN A 61 -2.67 10.46 9.09
C GLN A 61 -2.55 8.96 9.38
N PRO A 62 -1.60 8.25 8.73
CA PRO A 62 -1.40 6.83 8.99
C PRO A 62 -1.02 6.64 10.46
N LYS A 63 -1.77 5.77 11.14
CA LYS A 63 -1.52 5.44 12.56
C LYS A 63 -0.30 4.53 12.76
N VAL A 64 0.23 3.98 11.67
CA VAL A 64 1.33 3.02 11.66
C VAL A 64 2.42 3.60 10.78
N GLY A 65 3.67 3.50 11.21
CA GLY A 65 4.83 3.93 10.43
C GLY A 65 5.57 2.77 9.76
N PRO A 66 6.76 3.05 9.19
CA PRO A 66 7.65 2.03 8.66
C PRO A 66 8.04 1.01 9.73
N LYS A 67 8.12 -0.28 9.34
CA LYS A 67 8.63 -1.33 10.22
C LYS A 67 10.15 -1.41 10.10
N TYR A 68 10.84 -1.43 11.23
CA TYR A 68 12.26 -1.70 11.31
C TYR A 68 12.51 -3.02 12.04
N GLN A 69 13.49 -3.77 11.59
CA GLN A 69 13.96 -4.98 12.24
C GLN A 69 15.46 -4.89 12.48
N GLU A 70 15.89 -5.43 13.62
CA GLU A 70 17.30 -5.51 13.95
C GLU A 70 17.98 -6.64 13.18
N TYR A 71 19.12 -6.34 12.59
CA TYR A 71 20.00 -7.26 11.90
C TYR A 71 21.39 -7.19 12.51
N ILE A 72 22.09 -8.32 12.52
CA ILE A 72 23.48 -8.46 12.95
C ILE A 72 24.35 -8.59 11.70
N LYS A 73 25.43 -7.80 11.65
CA LYS A 73 26.46 -7.88 10.62
C LYS A 73 27.85 -7.80 11.22
N LEU A 74 28.84 -8.30 10.48
CA LEU A 74 30.25 -8.02 10.77
C LEU A 74 30.53 -6.53 10.53
N ARG A 75 31.36 -5.95 11.40
CA ARG A 75 31.82 -4.57 11.25
C ARG A 75 33.07 -4.50 10.35
N SER A 76 33.90 -5.53 10.41
CA SER A 76 35.13 -5.68 9.63
C SER A 76 34.82 -6.21 8.23
N SER A 77 35.67 -5.90 7.25
CA SER A 77 35.64 -6.57 5.95
C SER A 77 35.93 -8.06 6.12
N THR A 78 35.51 -8.88 5.16
CA THR A 78 35.73 -10.33 5.21
C THR A 78 37.19 -10.73 5.23
N GLU A 79 38.09 -9.82 4.86
CA GLU A 79 39.54 -10.03 4.74
C GLU A 79 40.24 -10.17 6.10
N ASP A 80 39.70 -9.59 7.18
CA ASP A 80 40.25 -9.69 8.55
C ASP A 80 39.59 -10.79 9.40
N ILE A 81 38.76 -11.65 8.80
CA ILE A 81 37.98 -12.65 9.55
C ILE A 81 38.86 -13.72 10.19
N GLU A 82 39.95 -14.12 9.54
CA GLU A 82 40.86 -15.14 10.08
C GLU A 82 41.47 -14.68 11.42
N GLY A 83 41.99 -13.44 11.49
CA GLY A 83 42.49 -12.86 12.73
C GLY A 83 41.41 -12.71 13.82
N LEU A 84 40.17 -12.44 13.42
CA LEU A 84 39.03 -12.38 14.35
C LEU A 84 38.66 -13.76 14.89
N LEU A 85 38.71 -14.80 14.06
CA LEU A 85 38.47 -16.19 14.45
C LEU A 85 39.56 -16.71 15.41
N GLU A 86 40.81 -16.33 15.18
CA GLU A 86 41.92 -16.65 16.10
C GLU A 86 41.77 -15.94 17.46
N SER A 87 41.33 -14.68 17.46
CA SER A 87 41.10 -13.90 18.68
C SER A 87 39.83 -14.27 19.46
N ALA A 88 38.97 -15.11 18.88
CA ALA A 88 37.73 -15.55 19.50
C ALA A 88 38.01 -16.64 20.55
N THR A 89 37.61 -16.38 21.78
CA THR A 89 38.00 -17.17 22.96
C THR A 89 37.15 -18.41 23.18
N SER A 90 36.04 -18.59 22.44
CA SER A 90 35.17 -19.75 22.56
C SER A 90 34.65 -20.23 21.21
N ASP A 91 34.41 -21.54 21.10
CA ASP A 91 33.86 -22.15 19.88
C ASP A 91 32.52 -21.55 19.48
N LYS A 92 31.72 -21.12 20.48
CA LYS A 92 30.45 -20.43 20.25
C LYS A 92 30.61 -19.07 19.58
N GLN A 93 31.71 -18.36 19.85
CA GLN A 93 32.03 -17.08 19.17
C GLN A 93 32.54 -17.36 17.75
N LYS A 94 33.45 -18.34 17.60
CA LYS A 94 33.98 -18.75 16.29
C LYS A 94 32.85 -19.16 15.34
N ASN A 95 31.92 -19.99 15.79
CA ASN A 95 30.78 -20.44 14.98
C ASN A 95 29.90 -19.27 14.50
N LEU A 96 29.63 -18.28 15.37
CA LEU A 96 28.86 -17.10 14.98
C LEU A 96 29.63 -16.24 13.96
N LEU A 97 30.93 -16.04 14.16
CA LEU A 97 31.76 -15.28 13.21
C LEU A 97 31.84 -15.97 11.86
N SER A 98 32.09 -17.27 11.82
CA SER A 98 32.10 -18.06 10.57
C SER A 98 30.76 -18.01 9.85
N TYR A 99 29.65 -18.07 10.60
CA TYR A 99 28.32 -17.96 10.01
C TYR A 99 28.08 -16.57 9.40
N LEU A 100 28.44 -15.49 10.11
CA LEU A 100 28.32 -14.14 9.59
C LEU A 100 29.29 -13.86 8.43
N ALA A 101 30.45 -14.53 8.40
CA ALA A 101 31.45 -14.43 7.33
C ALA A 101 30.91 -14.95 5.99
N GLN A 102 30.13 -16.02 6.04
CA GLN A 102 29.53 -16.65 4.87
C GLN A 102 28.24 -15.96 4.41
N ALA A 103 27.65 -15.13 5.27
CA ALA A 103 26.41 -14.44 4.97
C ALA A 103 26.67 -13.24 4.03
N THR A 104 26.08 -13.27 2.83
CA THR A 104 26.15 -12.16 1.86
C THR A 104 25.28 -10.95 2.26
N LYS A 105 24.38 -11.13 3.22
CA LYS A 105 23.50 -10.09 3.77
C LYS A 105 23.52 -10.13 5.29
N PRO A 106 23.24 -9.00 5.97
CA PRO A 106 23.01 -8.99 7.41
C PRO A 106 21.99 -10.06 7.82
N VAL A 107 22.19 -10.66 8.98
CA VAL A 107 21.33 -11.74 9.50
C VAL A 107 20.31 -11.16 10.47
N PRO A 108 19.01 -11.53 10.41
CA PRO A 108 18.04 -11.07 11.40
C PRO A 108 18.51 -11.38 12.83
N ALA A 109 18.50 -10.37 13.72
CA ALA A 109 18.95 -10.53 15.09
C ALA A 109 18.13 -11.59 15.85
N THR A 110 16.85 -11.76 15.48
CA THR A 110 15.97 -12.80 16.01
C THR A 110 16.46 -14.21 15.65
N ALA A 111 16.87 -14.43 14.39
CA ALA A 111 17.45 -15.71 13.96
C ALA A 111 18.79 -15.97 14.65
N ALA A 112 19.67 -14.96 14.67
CA ALA A 112 20.96 -15.08 15.34
C ALA A 112 20.82 -15.39 16.85
N ARG A 113 19.87 -14.78 17.56
CA ARG A 113 19.60 -15.05 18.99
C ARG A 113 18.98 -16.43 19.24
N ARG A 114 18.33 -17.02 18.24
CA ARG A 114 17.78 -18.38 18.32
C ARG A 114 18.88 -19.42 18.12
N ASP A 115 19.76 -19.18 17.14
CA ASP A 115 20.73 -20.17 16.68
C ASP A 115 22.09 -20.05 17.41
N PHE A 116 22.35 -18.90 18.06
CA PHE A 116 23.60 -18.63 18.78
C PHE A 116 23.37 -18.10 20.20
N SER A 117 24.37 -18.29 21.06
CA SER A 117 24.28 -17.89 22.46
C SER A 117 24.21 -16.35 22.64
N PRO A 118 23.28 -15.83 23.46
CA PRO A 118 23.18 -14.40 23.74
C PRO A 118 24.46 -13.78 24.32
N SER A 119 25.23 -14.53 25.10
CA SER A 119 26.49 -14.06 25.68
C SER A 119 27.58 -13.90 24.63
N SER A 120 27.66 -14.80 23.64
CA SER A 120 28.57 -14.67 22.49
C SER A 120 28.24 -13.42 21.68
N ILE A 121 26.96 -13.22 21.35
CA ILE A 121 26.49 -12.03 20.62
C ILE A 121 26.86 -10.76 21.39
N LYS A 122 26.53 -10.67 22.69
CA LYS A 122 26.84 -9.51 23.53
C LYS A 122 28.34 -9.24 23.61
N THR A 123 29.15 -10.28 23.75
CA THR A 123 30.62 -10.15 23.82
C THR A 123 31.18 -9.61 22.51
N LEU A 124 30.75 -10.13 21.37
CA LEU A 124 31.24 -9.68 20.06
C LEU A 124 30.76 -8.26 19.72
N ILE A 125 29.57 -7.84 20.17
CA ILE A 125 29.12 -6.44 20.10
C ILE A 125 30.03 -5.54 20.95
N ASN A 126 30.31 -5.93 22.19
CA ASN A 126 31.18 -5.15 23.09
C ASN A 126 32.61 -5.02 22.55
N LYS A 127 33.12 -6.08 21.91
CA LYS A 127 34.40 -6.09 21.19
C LYS A 127 34.36 -5.30 19.87
N LYS A 128 33.20 -4.75 19.48
CA LYS A 128 32.98 -4.00 18.22
C LYS A 128 33.24 -4.83 16.95
N ILE A 129 33.21 -6.16 17.05
CA ILE A 129 33.44 -7.08 15.93
C ILE A 129 32.17 -7.22 15.09
N ILE A 130 31.02 -7.27 15.74
CA ILE A 130 29.70 -7.26 15.10
C ILE A 130 28.92 -6.00 15.51
N ALA A 131 27.99 -5.59 14.66
CA ALA A 131 27.10 -4.46 14.91
C ALA A 131 25.64 -4.87 14.73
N ILE A 132 24.74 -4.21 15.48
CA ILE A 132 23.32 -4.26 15.25
C ILE A 132 22.93 -3.06 14.38
N GLU A 133 22.24 -3.34 13.28
CA GLU A 133 21.69 -2.33 12.37
C GLU A 133 20.16 -2.47 12.31
N LYS A 134 19.45 -1.34 12.30
CA LYS A 134 18.01 -1.32 12.07
C LYS A 134 17.74 -1.17 10.59
N ILE A 135 17.25 -2.23 9.96
CA ILE A 135 16.91 -2.25 8.54
C ILE A 135 15.39 -2.09 8.40
N ARG A 136 14.95 -1.22 7.47
CA ARG A 136 13.52 -1.10 7.14
C ARG A 136 13.08 -2.39 6.44
N VAL A 137 12.01 -2.99 6.94
CA VAL A 137 11.41 -4.21 6.38
C VAL A 137 10.05 -3.86 5.80
N HIS A 138 9.84 -4.23 4.54
CA HIS A 138 8.56 -4.09 3.87
C HIS A 138 7.63 -5.24 4.27
N ARG A 139 6.41 -4.93 4.71
CA ARG A 139 5.35 -5.92 4.95
C ARG A 139 4.62 -6.18 3.64
N ASP A 140 5.28 -6.94 2.77
CA ASP A 140 4.74 -7.30 1.46
C ASP A 140 3.65 -8.39 1.60
N PRO A 141 2.38 -8.10 1.31
CA PRO A 141 1.30 -9.09 1.35
C PRO A 141 1.43 -10.15 0.24
N LEU A 142 2.27 -9.90 -0.78
CA LEU A 142 2.52 -10.78 -1.90
C LEU A 142 3.78 -11.65 -1.73
N ALA A 143 4.51 -11.53 -0.62
CA ALA A 143 5.78 -12.22 -0.40
C ALA A 143 5.70 -13.76 -0.50
N HIS A 144 4.52 -14.34 -0.30
CA HIS A 144 4.29 -15.79 -0.38
C HIS A 144 3.90 -16.29 -1.78
N TYR A 145 3.73 -15.39 -2.74
CA TYR A 145 3.37 -15.74 -4.10
C TYR A 145 4.63 -15.87 -4.96
N SER A 146 4.70 -16.95 -5.73
CA SER A 146 5.65 -17.09 -6.82
C SER A 146 4.99 -16.68 -8.14
N PHE A 147 5.56 -15.67 -8.78
CA PHE A 147 5.07 -15.18 -10.07
C PHE A 147 6.02 -15.63 -11.17
N GLN A 148 5.49 -16.30 -12.18
CA GLN A 148 6.21 -16.51 -13.42
C GLN A 148 5.76 -15.44 -14.41
N THR A 149 6.72 -14.76 -15.03
CA THR A 149 6.42 -13.83 -16.12
C THR A 149 5.83 -14.61 -17.28
N ALA A 150 4.55 -14.35 -17.57
CA ALA A 150 3.84 -15.00 -18.66
C ALA A 150 3.87 -14.11 -19.91
N MET A 151 4.11 -14.70 -21.08
CA MET A 151 3.89 -13.99 -22.33
C MET A 151 2.39 -13.68 -22.49
N PRO A 152 2.02 -12.44 -22.85
CA PRO A 152 0.63 -12.13 -23.11
C PRO A 152 0.07 -12.95 -24.28
N PRO A 153 -1.19 -13.40 -24.19
CA PRO A 153 -1.83 -14.15 -25.27
C PRO A 153 -2.00 -13.28 -26.52
N ILE A 154 -2.08 -13.94 -27.68
CA ILE A 154 -2.43 -13.30 -28.95
C ILE A 154 -3.91 -12.89 -28.89
N LEU A 155 -4.22 -11.65 -29.25
CA LEU A 155 -5.59 -11.17 -29.29
C LEU A 155 -6.34 -11.79 -30.46
N THR A 156 -7.63 -12.05 -30.26
CA THR A 156 -8.53 -12.35 -31.38
C THR A 156 -8.70 -11.11 -32.26
N PRO A 157 -9.14 -11.24 -33.52
CA PRO A 157 -9.37 -10.09 -34.39
C PRO A 157 -10.32 -9.03 -33.78
N ALA A 158 -11.36 -9.48 -33.07
CA ALA A 158 -12.28 -8.58 -32.38
C ALA A 158 -11.62 -7.85 -31.21
N GLN A 159 -10.81 -8.55 -30.42
CA GLN A 159 -10.04 -7.95 -29.33
C GLN A 159 -8.98 -6.98 -29.84
N GLU A 160 -8.32 -7.29 -30.95
CA GLU A 160 -7.32 -6.43 -31.58
C GLU A 160 -7.96 -5.12 -32.05
N SER A 161 -9.13 -5.19 -32.70
CA SER A 161 -9.87 -3.98 -33.10
C SER A 161 -10.21 -3.09 -31.89
N ILE A 162 -10.71 -3.69 -30.79
CA ILE A 162 -10.99 -2.98 -29.54
C ILE A 162 -9.71 -2.38 -28.95
N TRP A 163 -8.62 -3.15 -28.97
CA TRP A 163 -7.34 -2.75 -28.42
C TRP A 163 -6.76 -1.54 -29.16
N GLN A 164 -6.80 -1.53 -30.50
CA GLN A 164 -6.29 -0.41 -31.29
C GLN A 164 -7.06 0.89 -31.02
N GLN A 165 -8.39 0.82 -30.83
CA GLN A 165 -9.20 1.98 -30.44
C GLN A 165 -8.79 2.53 -29.07
N LEU A 166 -8.64 1.65 -28.08
CA LEU A 166 -8.21 2.04 -26.73
C LEU A 166 -6.79 2.61 -26.73
N LYS A 167 -5.85 1.95 -27.41
CA LYS A 167 -4.45 2.38 -27.50
C LYS A 167 -4.33 3.78 -28.09
N THR A 168 -5.06 4.05 -29.18
CA THR A 168 -5.11 5.39 -29.80
C THR A 168 -5.63 6.44 -28.82
N SER A 169 -6.70 6.11 -28.08
CA SER A 169 -7.22 7.04 -27.06
C SER A 169 -6.28 7.25 -25.88
N ILE A 170 -5.47 6.26 -25.50
CA ILE A 170 -4.49 6.40 -24.42
C ILE A 170 -3.34 7.32 -24.85
N GLY A 171 -2.86 7.16 -26.09
CA GLY A 171 -1.75 7.95 -26.64
C GLY A 171 -2.10 9.42 -26.89
N ASN A 172 -3.33 9.71 -27.35
CA ASN A 172 -3.76 11.07 -27.71
C ASN A 172 -4.31 11.90 -26.53
N ARG A 173 -4.08 11.47 -25.29
CA ARG A 173 -4.75 12.04 -24.12
C ARG A 173 -4.15 13.40 -23.71
N SER A 174 -4.92 14.47 -23.90
CA SER A 174 -4.69 15.76 -23.21
C SER A 174 -4.98 15.62 -21.72
N GLU A 175 -4.29 16.38 -20.86
CA GLU A 175 -4.48 16.34 -19.39
C GLU A 175 -5.92 16.65 -18.96
N THR A 176 -6.71 17.29 -19.82
CA THR A 176 -8.09 17.70 -19.57
C THR A 176 -9.15 16.68 -20.03
N ASP A 177 -8.79 15.65 -20.80
CA ASP A 177 -9.74 14.72 -21.40
C ASP A 177 -9.81 13.37 -20.65
N GLY A 178 -10.97 13.13 -20.04
CA GLY A 178 -11.32 11.87 -19.38
C GLY A 178 -12.23 11.02 -20.25
N ASN A 179 -11.67 10.22 -21.15
CA ASN A 179 -12.46 9.27 -21.95
C ASN A 179 -12.93 8.09 -21.10
N VAL A 180 -14.21 7.77 -21.20
CA VAL A 180 -14.86 6.65 -20.52
C VAL A 180 -15.24 5.59 -21.54
N PHE A 181 -14.81 4.35 -21.30
CA PHE A 181 -15.09 3.21 -22.17
C PHE A 181 -15.88 2.14 -21.42
N LEU A 182 -16.87 1.55 -22.10
CA LEU A 182 -17.57 0.35 -21.64
C LEU A 182 -17.10 -0.85 -22.47
N LEU A 183 -16.34 -1.75 -21.85
CA LEU A 183 -15.96 -3.02 -22.47
C LEU A 183 -17.02 -4.08 -22.19
N HIS A 184 -17.97 -4.25 -23.11
CA HIS A 184 -19.03 -5.24 -22.97
C HIS A 184 -18.61 -6.63 -23.48
N GLY A 185 -18.96 -7.68 -22.73
CA GLY A 185 -18.70 -9.06 -23.13
C GLY A 185 -19.00 -10.04 -22.00
N VAL A 186 -19.25 -11.30 -22.34
CA VAL A 186 -19.51 -12.38 -21.38
C VAL A 186 -18.25 -12.80 -20.62
N THR A 187 -18.41 -13.54 -19.52
CA THR A 187 -17.26 -14.16 -18.82
C THR A 187 -16.49 -15.06 -19.79
N GLY A 188 -15.15 -15.05 -19.71
CA GLY A 188 -14.30 -15.83 -20.61
C GLY A 188 -13.99 -15.16 -21.96
N SER A 189 -14.64 -14.04 -22.33
CA SER A 189 -14.36 -13.33 -23.59
C SER A 189 -13.01 -12.57 -23.63
N GLY A 190 -12.19 -12.71 -22.59
CA GLY A 190 -10.86 -12.11 -22.51
C GLY A 190 -10.81 -10.61 -22.15
N LYS A 191 -11.87 -10.03 -21.57
CA LYS A 191 -11.88 -8.61 -21.13
C LYS A 191 -10.68 -8.23 -20.26
N THR A 192 -10.29 -9.12 -19.35
CA THR A 192 -9.14 -8.91 -18.47
C THR A 192 -7.85 -8.67 -19.26
N GLU A 193 -7.65 -9.32 -20.41
CA GLU A 193 -6.45 -9.11 -21.22
C GLU A 193 -6.40 -7.69 -21.79
N ILE A 194 -7.55 -7.16 -22.23
CA ILE A 194 -7.65 -5.77 -22.68
C ILE A 194 -7.30 -4.80 -21.55
N TYR A 195 -7.73 -5.08 -20.31
CA TYR A 195 -7.36 -4.27 -19.15
C TYR A 195 -5.86 -4.31 -18.86
N LEU A 196 -5.25 -5.50 -18.93
CA LEU A 196 -3.80 -5.67 -18.72
C LEU A 196 -2.99 -4.93 -19.78
N ARG A 197 -3.37 -5.00 -21.05
CA ARG A 197 -2.72 -4.27 -22.13
C ARG A 197 -2.88 -2.75 -21.98
N ALA A 198 -4.07 -2.28 -21.60
CA ALA A 198 -4.30 -0.87 -21.33
C ALA A 198 -3.40 -0.37 -20.19
N LEU A 199 -3.25 -1.14 -19.12
CA LEU A 199 -2.35 -0.80 -18.02
C LEU A 199 -0.88 -0.84 -18.46
N GLU A 200 -0.48 -1.82 -19.27
CA GLU A 200 0.88 -1.90 -19.81
C GLU A 200 1.24 -0.66 -20.62
N GLU A 201 0.36 -0.19 -21.49
CA GLU A 201 0.55 1.05 -22.25
C GLU A 201 0.63 2.28 -21.32
N VAL A 202 -0.25 2.37 -20.31
CA VAL A 202 -0.21 3.47 -19.33
C VAL A 202 1.09 3.47 -18.52
N VAL A 203 1.54 2.29 -18.10
CA VAL A 203 2.75 2.11 -17.29
C VAL A 203 4.02 2.32 -18.12
N ALA A 204 4.02 1.93 -19.40
CA ALA A 204 5.10 2.22 -20.34
C ALA A 204 5.29 3.73 -20.55
N ASN A 205 4.21 4.50 -20.45
CA ASN A 205 4.22 5.97 -20.48
C ASN A 205 4.55 6.62 -19.13
N GLY A 206 5.11 5.87 -18.17
CA GLY A 206 5.53 6.38 -16.85
C GLY A 206 4.39 6.73 -15.90
N LYS A 207 3.14 6.39 -16.24
CA LYS A 207 1.95 6.65 -15.42
C LYS A 207 1.61 5.44 -14.55
N ARG A 208 0.63 5.62 -13.65
CA ARG A 208 0.10 4.57 -12.77
C ARG A 208 -1.36 4.30 -13.11
N GLY A 209 -1.80 3.07 -12.91
CA GLY A 209 -3.20 2.65 -13.08
C GLY A 209 -3.77 2.06 -11.80
N ILE A 210 -5.08 2.18 -11.64
CA ILE A 210 -5.83 1.57 -10.53
C ILE A 210 -6.85 0.61 -11.13
N VAL A 211 -6.90 -0.62 -10.63
CA VAL A 211 -7.93 -1.60 -10.97
C VAL A 211 -8.81 -1.82 -9.76
N LEU A 212 -10.09 -1.48 -9.90
CA LEU A 212 -11.08 -1.72 -8.88
C LEU A 212 -11.81 -3.03 -9.20
N VAL A 213 -11.73 -3.99 -8.28
CA VAL A 213 -12.44 -5.25 -8.37
C VAL A 213 -13.36 -5.42 -7.15
N PRO A 214 -14.47 -6.16 -7.26
CA PRO A 214 -15.20 -6.61 -6.08
C PRO A 214 -14.26 -7.37 -5.15
N GLU A 215 -14.40 -7.20 -3.83
CA GLU A 215 -13.53 -7.85 -2.84
C GLU A 215 -13.48 -9.38 -3.00
N ILE A 216 -14.63 -10.00 -3.30
CA ILE A 216 -14.76 -11.44 -3.57
C ILE A 216 -14.00 -11.89 -4.82
N SER A 217 -13.67 -10.98 -5.74
CA SER A 217 -12.96 -11.25 -6.99
C SER A 217 -11.44 -11.07 -6.88
N LEU A 218 -10.95 -10.57 -5.74
CA LEU A 218 -9.52 -10.48 -5.42
C LEU A 218 -8.99 -11.85 -4.98
N THR A 219 -9.12 -12.81 -5.88
CA THR A 219 -8.64 -14.17 -5.70
C THR A 219 -7.12 -14.23 -5.95
N PRO A 220 -6.44 -15.27 -5.42
CA PRO A 220 -5.06 -15.57 -5.79
C PRO A 220 -4.83 -15.58 -7.30
N GLN A 221 -5.77 -16.10 -8.09
CA GLN A 221 -5.67 -16.12 -9.56
C GLN A 221 -5.61 -14.72 -10.17
N THR A 222 -6.44 -13.79 -9.68
CA THR A 222 -6.42 -12.40 -10.12
C THR A 222 -5.08 -11.77 -9.78
N ILE A 223 -4.64 -11.89 -8.52
CA ILE A 223 -3.35 -11.35 -8.05
C ILE A 223 -2.20 -11.88 -8.89
N THR A 224 -2.08 -13.21 -9.03
CA THR A 224 -1.04 -13.85 -9.84
C THR A 224 -1.04 -13.32 -11.27
N ARG A 225 -2.21 -13.17 -11.90
CA ARG A 225 -2.28 -12.67 -13.27
C ARG A 225 -1.73 -11.25 -13.41
N PHE A 226 -2.05 -10.35 -12.48
CA PHE A 226 -1.54 -8.98 -12.50
C PHE A 226 -0.04 -8.94 -12.17
N SER A 227 0.40 -9.64 -11.14
CA SER A 227 1.81 -9.66 -10.72
C SER A 227 2.72 -10.35 -11.75
N SER A 228 2.23 -11.39 -12.44
CA SER A 228 2.93 -12.00 -13.57
C SER A 228 3.10 -11.05 -14.75
N ARG A 229 2.17 -10.11 -14.94
CA ARG A 229 2.24 -9.10 -16.01
C ARG A 229 3.11 -7.90 -15.62
N PHE A 230 3.16 -7.57 -14.33
CA PHE A 230 3.87 -6.42 -13.77
C PHE A 230 4.73 -6.84 -12.56
N PRO A 231 5.84 -7.59 -12.77
CA PRO A 231 6.69 -8.04 -11.69
C PRO A 231 7.18 -6.86 -10.83
N ASP A 232 7.09 -6.99 -9.51
CA ASP A 232 7.50 -6.00 -8.51
C ASP A 232 6.86 -4.60 -8.65
N ARG A 233 5.73 -4.50 -9.38
CA ARG A 233 5.05 -3.22 -9.67
C ARG A 233 3.56 -3.22 -9.35
N VAL A 234 3.08 -4.20 -8.60
CA VAL A 234 1.68 -4.32 -8.18
C VAL A 234 1.57 -4.10 -6.68
N ALA A 235 0.73 -3.14 -6.30
CA ALA A 235 0.25 -2.99 -4.93
C ALA A 235 -1.18 -3.54 -4.83
N VAL A 236 -1.49 -4.26 -3.76
CA VAL A 236 -2.81 -4.86 -3.53
C VAL A 236 -3.39 -4.34 -2.22
N LEU A 237 -4.58 -3.76 -2.29
CA LEU A 237 -5.28 -3.20 -1.14
C LEU A 237 -6.61 -3.92 -0.89
N HIS A 238 -6.76 -4.56 0.28
CA HIS A 238 -8.00 -5.19 0.72
C HIS A 238 -8.25 -5.08 2.24
N SER A 239 -9.47 -5.42 2.66
CA SER A 239 -9.93 -5.29 4.05
C SER A 239 -9.08 -6.09 5.04
N LYS A 240 -8.65 -7.30 4.65
CA LYS A 240 -7.87 -8.23 5.49
C LYS A 240 -6.41 -7.82 5.71
N LEU A 241 -5.90 -6.78 5.05
CA LEU A 241 -4.55 -6.28 5.32
C LEU A 241 -4.47 -5.69 6.72
N SER A 242 -3.41 -6.03 7.44
CA SER A 242 -3.04 -5.31 8.65
C SER A 242 -2.79 -3.84 8.35
N ALA A 243 -2.92 -2.98 9.36
CA ALA A 243 -2.63 -1.56 9.22
C ALA A 243 -1.18 -1.28 8.77
N GLY A 244 -0.26 -2.23 9.04
CA GLY A 244 1.11 -2.15 8.60
C GLY A 244 1.31 -2.48 7.13
N GLU A 245 0.74 -3.58 6.65
CA GLU A 245 0.77 -3.92 5.21
C GLU A 245 0.10 -2.82 4.39
N ARG A 246 -1.07 -2.34 4.83
CA ARG A 246 -1.75 -1.21 4.16
C ARG A 246 -0.92 0.07 4.12
N TYR A 247 -0.08 0.32 5.12
CA TYR A 247 0.83 1.47 5.13
C TYR A 247 1.96 1.30 4.11
N ASP A 248 2.49 0.08 3.97
CA ASP A 248 3.59 -0.18 3.05
C ASP A 248 3.11 -0.20 1.57
N GLU A 249 1.86 -0.61 1.32
CA GLU A 249 1.23 -0.63 -0.01
C GLU A 249 0.73 0.74 -0.51
N TRP A 250 0.66 1.76 0.35
CA TRP A 250 0.09 3.09 0.04
C TRP A 250 1.18 4.12 -0.30
#